data_AF-A0A4S0UNT3-F1
#
_entry.id   AF-A0A4S0UNT3-F1
#
_cell.length_a   1.000
_cell.length_b   1.000
_cell.length_c   1.000
_cell.angle_alpha   90.00
_cell.angle_beta   90.00
_cell.angle_gamma   90.00
#
_symmetry.space_group_name_H-M   'P 1'
#
loop_
_entity.id
_entity.type
_entity.pdbx_description
1 polymer ?
#
loop_
_entity_poly.entity_id
_entity_poly.type
_entity_poly.pdbx_seq_one_letter_code
_entity_poly.pdbx_strand_id
1 'polypeptide(L)'
;ATKLVGQALDRPPKGYRGIAGNAGVELMPREAAKGAAIRRFMDIPPFAGRRPVFLGDDTSDENGFETTNAAGGISIRIKPRGPTAARHVIADVTGAIGWL
;
A
#
# COMPACT_ATOMS: atom_id res chain seq x y z
N ALA A 1 0.46 19.60 -13.68
CA ALA A 1 1.59 19.53 -12.72
C ALA A 1 2.11 18.09 -12.54
N THR A 2 1.25 17.12 -12.20
CA THR A 2 1.65 15.72 -11.90
C THR A 2 2.40 15.01 -13.04
N LYS A 3 2.00 15.26 -14.29
CA LYS A 3 2.67 14.72 -15.49
C LYS A 3 4.12 15.21 -15.64
N LEU A 4 4.38 16.47 -15.26
CA LEU A 4 5.70 17.10 -15.35
C LEU A 4 6.63 16.61 -14.22
N VAL A 5 6.07 16.39 -13.02
CA VAL A 5 6.78 15.76 -11.89
C VAL A 5 7.08 14.28 -12.18
N GLY A 6 6.14 13.55 -12.79
CA GLY A 6 6.37 12.17 -13.24
C GLY A 6 7.53 12.07 -14.24
N GLN A 7 7.56 12.95 -15.24
CA GLN A 7 8.66 13.04 -16.21
C GLN A 7 10.01 13.43 -15.57
N ALA A 8 10.01 14.31 -14.57
CA ALA A 8 11.23 14.66 -13.82
C ALA A 8 11.75 13.48 -12.97
N LEU A 9 10.86 12.57 -12.56
CA LEU A 9 11.18 11.38 -11.77
C LEU A 9 11.44 10.12 -12.61
N ASP A 10 11.46 10.19 -13.95
CA ASP A 10 11.92 9.10 -14.83
C ASP A 10 13.39 8.73 -14.58
N ARG A 11 14.15 9.63 -13.94
CA ARG A 11 15.50 9.40 -13.43
C ARG A 11 15.59 9.73 -11.95
N PRO A 12 15.01 8.91 -11.07
CA PRO A 12 15.12 9.15 -9.64
C PRO A 12 16.58 8.94 -9.20
N PRO A 13 17.02 9.56 -8.09
CA PRO A 13 18.32 9.29 -7.51
C PRO A 13 18.56 7.78 -7.32
N LYS A 14 19.81 7.34 -7.41
CA LYS A 14 20.16 5.93 -7.21
C LYS A 14 19.59 5.45 -5.87
N GLY A 15 18.88 4.32 -5.88
CA GLY A 15 18.21 3.80 -4.70
C GLY A 15 16.79 4.30 -4.46
N TYR A 16 16.24 5.16 -5.33
CA TYR A 16 14.86 5.67 -5.23
C TYR A 16 14.01 5.27 -6.44
N ARG A 17 12.68 5.36 -6.28
CA ARG A 17 11.64 5.15 -7.30
C ARG A 17 10.55 6.22 -7.17
N GLY A 18 9.99 6.63 -8.31
CA GLY A 18 8.78 7.45 -8.34
C GLY A 18 7.52 6.57 -8.34
N ILE A 19 6.51 6.94 -7.56
CA ILE A 19 5.20 6.27 -7.55
C ILE A 19 4.11 7.33 -7.71
N ALA A 20 3.20 7.14 -8.66
CA ALA A 20 2.02 7.98 -8.79
C ALA A 20 1.05 7.66 -7.66
N GLY A 21 0.67 8.68 -6.89
CA GLY A 21 -0.39 8.61 -5.87
C GLY A 21 -1.62 9.41 -6.29
N ASN A 22 -2.67 9.37 -5.49
CA ASN A 22 -3.95 10.00 -5.82
C ASN A 22 -3.88 11.52 -6.05
N ALA A 23 -2.96 12.23 -5.38
CA ALA A 23 -2.83 13.68 -5.44
C ALA A 23 -1.46 14.18 -5.93
N GLY A 24 -0.55 13.28 -6.34
CA GLY A 24 0.84 13.66 -6.60
C GLY A 24 1.72 12.52 -7.07
N VAL A 25 3.04 12.73 -6.99
CA VAL A 25 4.05 11.69 -7.20
C VAL A 25 4.91 11.62 -5.94
N GLU A 26 5.10 10.41 -5.42
CA GLU A 26 5.94 10.13 -4.28
C GLU A 26 7.32 9.66 -4.75
N LEU A 27 8.38 10.23 -4.17
CA LEU A 27 9.75 9.72 -4.32
C LEU A 27 10.08 8.86 -3.11
N MET A 28 10.16 7.56 -3.31
CA MET A 28 10.42 6.61 -2.23
C MET A 28 11.75 5.89 -2.43
N PRO A 29 12.48 5.55 -1.35
CA PRO A 29 13.53 4.54 -1.44
C PRO A 29 12.98 3.28 -2.10
N ARG A 30 13.76 2.62 -2.95
CA ARG A 30 13.34 1.40 -3.67
C ARG A 30 12.88 0.31 -2.72
N GLU A 31 13.49 0.28 -1.55
CA GLU A 31 13.27 -0.72 -0.51
C GLU A 31 12.13 -0.34 0.44
N ALA A 32 11.70 0.93 0.42
CA ALA A 32 10.53 1.39 1.16
C ALA A 32 9.26 0.91 0.43
N ALA A 33 8.74 -0.22 0.89
CA ALA A 33 7.48 -0.78 0.45
C ALA A 33 6.64 -1.16 1.67
N LYS A 34 5.34 -0.86 1.65
CA LYS A 34 4.42 -1.20 2.75
C LYS A 34 4.45 -2.70 3.07
N GLY A 35 4.63 -3.56 2.06
CA GLY A 35 4.85 -4.99 2.26
C GLY A 35 6.10 -5.35 3.06
N ALA A 36 7.21 -4.62 2.91
CA ALA A 36 8.40 -4.81 3.74
C ALA A 36 8.14 -4.44 5.21
N ALA A 37 7.40 -3.35 5.44
CA ALA A 37 6.99 -2.97 6.79
C ALA A 37 6.06 -4.01 7.42
N ILE A 38 5.07 -4.51 6.67
CA ILE A 38 4.16 -5.57 7.14
C ILE A 38 4.96 -6.82 7.55
N ARG A 39 5.86 -7.32 6.69
CA ARG A 39 6.72 -8.47 7.03
C ARG A 39 7.49 -8.25 8.32
N ARG A 40 8.16 -7.09 8.44
CA ARG A 40 8.93 -6.75 9.63
C ARG A 40 8.08 -6.72 10.90
N PHE A 41 6.86 -6.15 10.83
CA PHE A 41 5.96 -6.17 11.97
C PHE A 41 5.54 -7.60 12.31
N MET A 42 5.21 -8.42 11.32
CA MET A 42 4.84 -9.83 11.54
C MET A 42 5.95 -10.70 12.16
N ASP A 43 7.20 -10.23 12.16
CA ASP A 43 8.34 -10.92 12.79
C ASP A 43 8.58 -10.48 14.25
N ILE A 44 7.87 -9.47 14.77
CA ILE A 44 8.11 -8.92 16.11
C ILE A 44 6.84 -8.95 17.01
N PRO A 45 6.98 -9.11 18.34
CA PRO A 45 5.88 -8.91 19.27
C PRO A 45 5.32 -7.47 19.21
N PRO A 46 4.01 -7.27 19.43
CA PRO A 46 2.98 -8.29 19.69
C PRO A 46 2.37 -8.90 18.42
N PHE A 47 2.87 -8.58 17.23
CA PHE A 47 2.26 -8.97 15.95
C PHE A 47 2.67 -10.39 15.50
N ALA A 48 3.83 -10.88 15.96
CA ALA A 48 4.32 -12.22 15.66
C ALA A 48 3.28 -13.31 15.93
N GLY A 49 3.08 -14.20 14.97
CA GLY A 49 2.10 -15.30 15.02
C GLY A 49 0.64 -14.87 14.83
N ARG A 50 0.34 -13.58 14.67
CA ARG A 50 -1.03 -13.11 14.37
C ARG A 50 -1.34 -13.20 12.88
N ARG A 51 -2.61 -13.01 12.53
CA ARG A 51 -3.05 -12.85 11.14
C ARG A 51 -3.12 -11.36 10.79
N PRO A 52 -2.40 -10.87 9.77
CA PRO A 52 -2.42 -9.45 9.42
C PRO A 52 -3.76 -9.05 8.80
N VAL A 53 -4.21 -7.83 9.13
CA VAL A 53 -5.31 -7.14 8.46
C VAL A 53 -4.77 -5.80 7.98
N PHE A 54 -4.91 -5.50 6.68
CA PHE A 54 -4.35 -4.30 6.07
C PHE A 54 -5.41 -3.60 5.21
N LEU A 55 -5.64 -2.32 5.52
CA LEU A 55 -6.57 -1.44 4.80
C LEU A 55 -5.75 -0.37 4.07
N GLY A 56 -6.09 -0.08 2.80
CA GLY A 56 -5.42 0.94 2.00
C GLY A 56 -6.29 1.47 0.86
N ASP A 57 -5.99 2.66 0.34
CA ASP A 57 -6.81 3.39 -0.65
C ASP A 57 -6.01 3.90 -1.87
N ASP A 58 -4.68 3.78 -1.86
CA ASP A 58 -3.81 4.28 -2.93
C ASP A 58 -3.06 3.15 -3.66
N THR A 59 -2.48 3.42 -4.83
CA THR A 59 -1.70 2.44 -5.61
C THR A 59 -0.47 1.95 -4.84
N SER A 60 0.10 2.77 -3.95
CA SER A 60 1.22 2.35 -3.10
C SER A 60 0.87 1.25 -2.09
N ASP A 61 -0.43 1.01 -1.85
CA ASP A 61 -0.94 -0.04 -0.96
C ASP A 61 -0.95 -1.44 -1.58
N GLU A 62 -0.87 -1.55 -2.91
CA GLU A 62 -1.00 -2.83 -3.62
C GLU A 62 0.04 -3.86 -3.16
N ASN A 63 1.29 -3.44 -2.97
CA ASN A 63 2.32 -4.32 -2.42
C ASN A 63 2.04 -4.75 -0.96
N GLY A 64 1.33 -3.92 -0.19
CA GLY A 64 0.85 -4.27 1.14
C GLY A 64 -0.28 -5.32 1.09
N PHE A 65 -1.20 -5.21 0.13
CA PHE A 65 -2.25 -6.22 -0.09
C PHE A 65 -1.65 -7.57 -0.49
N GLU A 66 -0.74 -7.59 -1.46
CA GLU A 66 -0.03 -8.82 -1.89
C GLU A 66 0.67 -9.52 -0.71
N THR A 67 1.41 -8.74 0.09
CA THR A 67 2.11 -9.27 1.27
C THR A 67 1.15 -9.83 2.30
N THR A 68 0.06 -9.10 2.57
CA THR A 68 -0.98 -9.53 3.51
C THR A 68 -1.65 -10.82 3.03
N ASN A 69 -1.94 -10.92 1.73
CA ASN A 69 -2.51 -12.10 1.09
C ASN A 69 -1.59 -13.32 1.18
N ALA A 70 -0.29 -13.13 0.93
CA ALA A 70 0.73 -14.18 1.03
C ALA A 70 0.88 -14.70 2.46
N ALA A 71 0.69 -13.83 3.46
CA ALA A 71 0.66 -14.19 4.88
C ALA A 71 -0.69 -14.80 5.33
N GLY A 72 -1.61 -15.11 4.41
CA GLY A 72 -2.93 -15.65 4.75
C GLY A 72 -3.84 -14.66 5.48
N GLY A 73 -3.55 -13.35 5.38
CA GLY A 73 -4.27 -12.27 6.03
C GLY A 73 -5.48 -11.74 5.25
N ILE A 74 -5.98 -10.60 5.72
CA ILE A 74 -7.15 -9.90 5.16
C ILE A 74 -6.69 -8.56 4.58
N SER A 75 -6.82 -8.39 3.28
CA SER A 75 -6.51 -7.16 2.55
C SER A 75 -7.80 -6.47 2.11
N ILE A 76 -7.93 -5.17 2.39
CA ILE A 76 -9.14 -4.39 2.16
C ILE A 76 -8.80 -3.11 1.38
N ARG A 77 -9.37 -2.97 0.18
CA ARG A 77 -9.31 -1.74 -0.60
C ARG A 77 -10.41 -0.78 -0.15
N ILE A 78 -10.04 0.43 0.25
CA ILE A 78 -10.97 1.53 0.48
C ILE A 78 -11.09 2.34 -0.81
N LYS A 79 -12.31 2.78 -1.14
CA LYS A 79 -12.59 3.63 -2.30
C LYS A 79 -11.99 3.05 -3.60
N PRO A 80 -12.48 1.87 -4.03
CA PRO A 80 -11.88 1.11 -5.13
C PRO A 80 -11.84 1.92 -6.42
N ARG A 81 -10.68 1.91 -7.09
CA ARG A 81 -10.46 2.49 -8.42
C ARG A 81 -9.47 1.62 -9.15
N GLY A 82 -9.87 1.10 -10.31
CA GLY A 82 -9.02 0.20 -11.09
C GLY A 82 -8.80 -1.17 -10.44
N PRO A 83 -7.90 -1.99 -11.01
CA PRO A 83 -7.54 -3.29 -10.46
C PRO A 83 -6.89 -3.18 -9.08
N THR A 84 -7.12 -4.16 -8.21
CA THR A 84 -6.50 -4.25 -6.89
C THR A 84 -6.25 -5.72 -6.53
N ALA A 85 -5.16 -5.98 -5.80
CA ALA A 85 -4.86 -7.26 -5.19
C ALA A 85 -5.61 -7.47 -3.87
N ALA A 86 -6.29 -6.44 -3.34
CA ALA A 86 -7.11 -6.60 -2.15
C ALA A 86 -8.24 -7.63 -2.36
N ARG A 87 -8.46 -8.49 -1.38
CA ARG A 87 -9.52 -9.53 -1.44
C ARG A 87 -10.89 -9.02 -1.03
N HIS A 88 -10.93 -7.89 -0.34
CA HIS A 88 -12.16 -7.25 0.12
C HIS A 88 -12.15 -5.77 -0.24
N VAL A 89 -13.33 -5.16 -0.25
CA VAL A 89 -13.54 -3.78 -0.62
C VAL A 89 -14.49 -3.11 0.37
N ILE A 90 -14.16 -1.89 0.77
CA ILE A 90 -15.06 -0.98 1.47
C ILE A 90 -15.22 0.28 0.61
N ALA A 91 -16.46 0.73 0.45
CA ALA A 91 -16.82 1.77 -0.52
C ALA A 91 -16.10 3.10 -0.27
N ASP A 92 -15.98 3.51 0.99
CA ASP A 92 -15.41 4.79 1.38
C ASP A 92 -14.86 4.77 2.83
N VAL A 93 -14.34 5.92 3.26
CA VAL A 93 -13.79 6.09 4.62
C VAL A 93 -14.88 5.95 5.68
N THR A 94 -16.12 6.38 5.41
CA THR A 94 -17.25 6.23 6.34
C THR A 94 -17.54 4.76 6.61
N GLY A 95 -17.57 3.93 5.57
CA GLY A 95 -17.71 2.49 5.70
C GLY A 95 -16.54 1.84 6.43
N ALA A 96 -15.33 2.36 6.26
CA ALA A 96 -14.15 1.84 6.96
C ALA A 96 -14.22 2.16 8.46
N ILE A 97 -14.66 3.37 8.82
CA ILE A 97 -14.89 3.76 10.22
C ILE A 97 -16.01 2.92 10.84
N GLY A 98 -17.10 2.65 10.12
CA GLY A 98 -18.18 1.80 10.63
C GLY A 98 -17.79 0.33 10.83
N TRP A 99 -16.68 -0.12 10.25
CA TRP A 99 -16.13 -1.47 10.43
C TRP A 99 -15.19 -1.59 11.66
N LEU A 100 -14.57 -0.49 12.10
CA LEU A 100 -13.65 -0.44 13.24
C LEU A 100 -14.39 -0.50 14.58
#